data_AF-A0A0S8EJV6-F1
#
_entry.id   AF-A0A0S8EJV6-F1
#
_cell.length_a   1.000
_cell.length_b   1.000
_cell.length_c   1.000
_cell.angle_alpha   90.00
_cell.angle_beta   90.00
_cell.angle_gamma   90.00
#
_symmetry.space_group_name_H-M   'P 1'
#
loop_
_entity.id
_entity.type
_entity.pdbx_description
1 polymer ?
#
loop_
_entity_poly.entity_id
_entity_poly.type
_entity_poly.pdbx_seq_one_letter_code
_entity_poly.pdbx_strand_id
1 'polypeptide(L)'
;MTRRDAAMAPDSTDKRIVRSAFQPARWLRNRHAQTIYPSLPWALRERPELRREVLKLPDGDETAVDWVVETEDTPKTAPLLI
;
A
#
# COMPACT_ATOMS: atom_id res chain seq x y z
N MET A 1 32.42 -19.07 32.19
CA MET A 1 31.60 -20.27 31.92
C MET A 1 30.23 -19.78 31.49
N THR A 2 29.83 -20.24 30.31
CA THR A 2 28.90 -19.63 29.37
C THR A 2 27.43 -19.88 29.71
N ARG A 3 26.56 -18.86 29.62
CA ARG A 3 25.23 -19.03 29.03
C ARG A 3 24.91 -17.83 28.13
N ARG A 4 24.75 -18.13 26.85
CA ARG A 4 24.21 -17.24 25.83
C ARG A 4 22.70 -17.30 25.97
N ASP A 5 22.08 -16.24 26.46
CA ASP A 5 20.65 -16.05 26.27
C ASP A 5 20.47 -15.25 24.99
N ALA A 6 20.43 -15.98 23.88
CA ALA A 6 19.99 -15.45 22.60
C ALA A 6 18.52 -15.06 22.76
N ALA A 7 18.25 -13.76 22.83
CA ALA A 7 16.91 -13.22 22.74
C ALA A 7 16.28 -13.75 21.45
N MET A 8 15.30 -14.63 21.62
CA MET A 8 14.50 -15.20 20.55
C MET A 8 13.79 -14.05 19.83
N ALA A 9 14.20 -13.79 18.59
CA ALA A 9 13.50 -12.86 17.71
C ALA A 9 12.02 -13.30 17.64
N PRO A 10 11.05 -12.41 17.80
CA PRO A 10 9.66 -12.79 17.63
C PRO A 10 9.47 -13.20 16.17
N ASP A 11 9.12 -14.47 15.98
CA ASP A 11 8.60 -15.03 14.73
C ASP A 11 7.41 -14.18 14.29
N SER A 12 7.67 -13.23 13.39
CA SER A 12 6.68 -12.33 12.82
C SER A 12 5.91 -13.04 11.71
N THR A 13 5.31 -14.18 12.03
CA THR A 13 4.26 -14.79 11.21
C THR A 13 2.92 -14.17 11.63
N ASP A 14 2.76 -12.86 11.41
CA ASP A 14 1.52 -12.14 11.66
C ASP A 14 0.54 -12.43 10.50
N LYS A 15 -0.01 -13.65 10.49
CA LYS A 15 -0.99 -14.10 9.51
C LYS A 15 -2.38 -13.58 9.88
N ARG A 16 -2.55 -12.25 9.96
CA ARG A 16 -3.86 -11.62 10.22
C ARG A 16 -4.70 -11.71 8.96
N ILE A 17 -5.69 -12.59 8.98
CA ILE A 17 -6.80 -12.52 8.02
C ILE A 17 -7.56 -11.23 8.34
N VAL A 18 -7.25 -10.15 7.63
CA VAL A 18 -7.97 -8.88 7.75
C VAL A 18 -9.40 -9.12 7.28
N ARG A 19 -10.37 -8.92 8.18
CA ARG A 19 -11.79 -8.96 7.81
C ARG A 19 -12.07 -7.75 6.93
N SER A 20 -12.06 -7.96 5.62
CA SER A 20 -12.46 -6.97 4.65
C SER A 20 -13.98 -6.97 4.50
N ALA A 21 -14.61 -5.79 4.47
CA ALA A 21 -16.01 -5.62 4.14
C ALA A 21 -16.30 -5.79 2.62
N PHE A 22 -15.32 -6.26 1.85
CA PHE A 22 -15.46 -6.44 0.41
C PHE A 22 -16.60 -7.40 0.09
N GLN A 23 -17.61 -6.89 -0.63
CA GLN A 23 -18.63 -7.71 -1.26
C GLN A 23 -18.59 -7.48 -2.77
N PRO A 24 -18.56 -8.55 -3.58
CA PRO A 24 -18.60 -8.40 -5.02
C PRO A 24 -19.93 -7.79 -5.44
N ALA A 25 -19.88 -6.89 -6.42
CA ALA A 25 -21.06 -6.28 -7.00
C ALA A 25 -21.98 -7.36 -7.60
N ARG A 26 -23.12 -7.63 -6.93
CA ARG A 26 -24.10 -8.65 -7.36
C ARG A 26 -24.69 -8.39 -8.75
N TRP A 27 -24.62 -7.15 -9.22
CA TRP A 27 -25.05 -6.69 -10.54
C TRP A 27 -23.98 -6.89 -11.63
N LEU A 28 -22.71 -7.06 -11.25
CA LEU A 28 -21.59 -7.22 -12.17
C LEU A 28 -21.07 -8.67 -12.09
N ARG A 29 -21.88 -9.63 -12.57
CA ARG A 29 -21.60 -11.07 -12.43
C ARG A 29 -20.39 -11.58 -13.23
N ASN A 30 -19.90 -10.82 -14.21
CA ASN A 30 -18.77 -11.22 -15.05
C ASN A 30 -17.45 -10.92 -14.32
N ARG A 31 -16.65 -11.98 -14.10
CA ARG A 31 -15.34 -11.90 -13.41
C ARG A 31 -14.37 -10.89 -14.03
N HIS A 32 -14.36 -10.76 -15.35
CA HIS A 32 -13.48 -9.84 -16.07
C HIS A 32 -13.97 -8.40 -15.94
N ALA A 33 -15.30 -8.21 -15.95
CA ALA A 33 -15.88 -6.89 -15.78
C ALA A 33 -15.63 -6.32 -14.37
N GLN A 34 -15.61 -7.17 -13.33
CA GLN A 34 -15.24 -6.76 -11.97
C GLN A 34 -13.79 -6.24 -11.90
N THR A 35 -12.89 -6.77 -12.72
CA THR A 35 -11.50 -6.30 -12.80
C THR A 35 -11.37 -5.00 -13.59
N ILE A 36 -12.11 -4.85 -14.69
CA ILE A 36 -12.02 -3.67 -15.55
C ILE A 36 -12.71 -2.45 -14.93
N TYR A 37 -13.84 -2.67 -14.23
CA TYR A 37 -14.63 -1.59 -13.63
C TYR A 37 -13.80 -0.58 -12.82
N PRO A 38 -12.96 -0.99 -11.83
CA PRO A 38 -12.17 -0.05 -11.06
C PRO A 38 -11.11 0.69 -11.89
N SER A 39 -10.68 0.19 -13.05
CA SER A 39 -9.74 0.90 -13.93
C SER A 39 -10.40 2.00 -14.77
N LEU A 40 -11.73 2.07 -14.80
CA LEU A 40 -12.43 3.09 -15.56
C LEU A 40 -12.25 4.47 -14.89
N PRO A 41 -12.06 5.55 -15.66
CA PRO A 41 -11.73 6.88 -15.13
C PRO A 41 -12.75 7.41 -14.10
N TRP A 42 -14.02 7.01 -14.23
CA TRP A 42 -15.13 7.41 -13.37
C TRP A 42 -15.32 6.53 -12.12
N ALA A 43 -14.61 5.40 -12.00
CA ALA A 43 -14.82 4.42 -10.94
C ALA A 43 -13.84 4.63 -9.77
N LEU A 44 -12.65 5.17 -10.04
CA LEU A 44 -11.77 5.70 -9.00
C LEU A 44 -12.28 7.07 -8.56
N ARG A 45 -13.05 7.09 -7.47
CA ARG A 45 -13.53 8.33 -6.86
C ARG A 45 -12.42 9.10 -6.15
N GLU A 46 -11.51 8.38 -5.49
CA GLU A 46 -10.47 8.96 -4.66
C GLU A 46 -9.11 8.68 -5.31
N ARG A 47 -8.43 9.76 -5.74
CA ARG A 47 -7.01 9.70 -6.09
C ARG A 47 -6.27 10.47 -5.00
N PRO A 48 -5.44 9.80 -4.18
CA PRO A 48 -4.65 10.52 -3.21
C PRO A 48 -3.76 11.52 -3.93
N GLU A 49 -3.63 12.72 -3.37
CA GLU A 49 -2.69 13.70 -3.88
C GLU A 49 -1.27 13.15 -3.70
N LEU A 50 -0.46 13.20 -4.76
CA LEU A 50 0.91 12.71 -4.77
C LEU A 50 1.87 13.90 -4.92
N ARG A 51 2.89 13.95 -4.06
CA ARG A 51 4.01 14.88 -4.18
C ARG A 51 5.20 14.14 -4.79
N ARG A 52 5.54 14.49 -6.04
CA ARG A 52 6.73 13.98 -6.71
C ARG A 52 7.99 14.71 -6.23
N GLU A 53 9.00 13.94 -5.87
CA GLU A 53 10.35 14.40 -5.54
C GLU A 53 11.36 13.72 -6.46
N VAL A 54 12.21 14.49 -7.13
CA VAL A 54 13.24 13.95 -8.01
C VAL A 54 14.58 13.99 -7.28
N LEU A 55 15.08 12.82 -6.93
CA LEU A 55 16.39 12.63 -6.30
C LEU A 55 17.45 12.52 -7.39
N LYS A 56 18.44 13.42 -7.35
CA LYS A 56 19.63 13.32 -8.20
C LYS A 56 20.62 12.39 -7.51
N LEU A 57 20.96 11.28 -8.16
CA LEU A 57 21.91 10.33 -7.63
C LEU A 57 23.35 10.79 -7.93
N PRO A 58 24.33 10.36 -7.11
CA PRO A 58 25.73 10.74 -7.28
C PRO A 58 26.37 10.25 -8.58
N ASP A 59 25.75 9.27 -9.24
CA ASP A 59 26.14 8.72 -10.55
C ASP A 59 25.67 9.57 -11.74
N GLY A 60 24.87 10.62 -11.48
CA GLY A 60 24.27 11.46 -12.51
C GLY A 60 22.90 11.00 -12.98
N ASP A 61 22.36 9.92 -12.42
CA ASP A 61 21.00 9.47 -12.69
C ASP A 61 19.97 10.21 -11.84
N GLU A 62 18.70 10.06 -12.20
CA GLU A 62 17.59 10.73 -11.53
C GLU A 62 16.52 9.70 -11.15
N THR A 63 16.14 9.66 -9.88
CA THR A 63 15.05 8.81 -9.38
C THR A 63 13.88 9.69 -8.97
N ALA A 64 12.74 9.51 -9.62
CA ALA A 64 11.49 10.14 -9.20
C ALA A 64 10.83 9.27 -8.11
N VAL A 65 10.56 9.87 -6.96
CA VAL A 65 9.84 9.28 -5.84
C VAL A 65 8.51 10.01 -5.70
N ASP A 66 7.40 9.26 -5.68
CA ASP A 66 6.06 9.82 -5.50
C ASP A 66 5.56 9.55 -4.08
N TRP A 67 5.40 10.59 -3.27
CA TRP A 67 4.91 10.50 -1.89
C TRP A 67 3.40 10.76 -1.84
N VAL A 68 2.65 9.95 -1.10
CA VAL A 68 1.24 10.28 -0.77
C VAL A 68 1.23 11.46 0.20
N VAL A 69 0.49 12.53 -0.14
CA VAL A 69 0.32 13.69 0.73
C VAL A 69 -0.59 13.29 1.89
N GLU A 70 -0.12 13.50 3.12
CA GLU A 70 -0.94 13.29 4.33
C GLU A 70 -2.16 14.21 4.27
N THR A 71 -3.34 13.61 4.21
CA THR A 71 -4.62 14.31 4.40
C THR A 71 -5.03 14.18 5.87
N GLU A 72 -5.93 15.04 6.37
CA GLU A 72 -6.44 14.93 7.75
C GLU A 72 -7.07 13.56 8.06
N ASP A 73 -7.52 12.86 7.02
CA ASP A 73 -8.09 11.51 7.09
C ASP A 73 -7.04 10.38 6.98
N THR A 74 -5.75 10.69 6.83
CA THR A 74 -4.70 9.68 6.71
C THR A 74 -4.25 9.22 8.10
N PRO A 75 -4.59 7.98 8.53
CA PRO A 75 -4.14 7.49 9.82
C PRO A 75 -2.61 7.36 9.81
N LYS A 76 -1.95 7.79 10.90
CA LYS A 76 -0.47 7.70 11.06
C LYS A 76 0.10 6.28 10.94
N THR A 77 -0.75 5.27 10.94
CA THR A 77 -0.43 3.86 10.73
C THR A 77 -0.67 3.38 9.30
N ALA A 78 -0.97 4.29 8.36
CA ALA A 78 -1.15 3.93 6.96
C ALA A 78 0.13 3.29 6.40
N PRO A 79 0.03 2.17 5.67
CA PRO A 79 1.20 1.51 5.11
C PRO A 79 1.87 2.42 4.06
N LEU A 80 3.18 2.57 4.18
CA LEU A 80 3.99 3.25 3.18
C LEU A 80 4.16 2.34 1.96
N LEU A 81 3.77 2.83 0.78
CA LEU A 81 4.05 2.18 -0.51
C LEU A 81 5.37 2.77 -1.03
N ILE A 82 6.40 1.94 -1.18
CA ILE A 82 7.71 2.29 -1.76
C ILE A 82 7.82 1.58 -3.11
#